data_AF-A0A916YFZ4-F1
#
_entry.id   AF-A0A916YFZ4-F1
#
_cell.length_a   1.000
_cell.length_b   1.000
_cell.length_c   1.000
_cell.angle_alpha   90.00
_cell.angle_beta   90.00
_cell.angle_gamma   90.00
#
_symmetry.space_group_name_H-M   'P 1'
#
loop_
_entity.id
_entity.type
_entity.pdbx_description
1 polymer ?
#
loop_
_entity_poly.entity_id
_entity_poly.type
_entity_poly.pdbx_seq_one_letter_code
_entity_poly.pdbx_strand_id
1 'polypeptide(L)'
;MSRPRTSPKLVAVSSELWSMGDTVRVIGASLGVSRAIVAGIASARRDLFPRRRPGKQKGVGFWSGDKIVIAAQLWAEGKSTAEVAEHFGAKPTSANALITRNRELFPHRGNMLKQTGMKHPPKAKKPKPAPPAVKPQPAPKIAAAPKPIAAAEPPIVRDRTPKAESFRPLLGAEPMPVLSALIANRCKWPVHAGDDPFTNAATFFCGEQRLAVGPYCAGHHRLAHSSGTPSERSADRVLEFHAGRAA
;
A
#
# COMPACT_ATOMS: atom_id res chain seq x y z
N MET A 1 22.09 8.73 -6.79
CA MET A 1 22.44 9.66 -5.69
C MET A 1 23.49 9.00 -4.80
N SER A 2 24.77 9.38 -4.97
CA SER A 2 25.84 8.90 -4.09
C SER A 2 25.61 9.45 -2.69
N ARG A 3 25.53 8.58 -1.68
CA ARG A 3 25.57 8.99 -0.28
C ARG A 3 26.81 9.88 -0.08
N PRO A 4 26.71 11.02 0.64
CA PRO A 4 27.90 11.80 0.95
C PRO A 4 28.92 10.88 1.62
N ARG A 5 30.15 10.83 1.10
CA ARG A 5 31.25 10.09 1.74
C ARG A 5 31.44 10.69 3.12
N THR A 6 30.95 10.01 4.14
CA THR A 6 31.19 10.39 5.53
C THR A 6 32.68 10.20 5.79
N SER A 7 33.34 11.23 6.31
CA SER A 7 34.78 11.16 6.55
C SER A 7 35.09 10.13 7.64
N PRO A 8 36.16 9.32 7.50
CA PRO A 8 36.52 8.31 8.51
C PRO A 8 36.72 8.93 9.91
N LYS A 9 37.28 10.15 9.97
CA LYS A 9 37.47 10.90 11.21
C LYS A 9 36.13 11.22 11.91
N LEU A 10 35.12 11.66 11.16
CA LEU A 10 33.80 11.97 11.71
C LEU A 10 33.13 10.73 12.31
N VAL A 11 33.29 9.57 11.66
CA VAL A 11 32.76 8.29 12.14
C VAL A 11 33.42 7.89 13.47
N ALA A 12 34.75 7.98 13.56
CA ALA A 12 35.50 7.63 14.77
C ALA A 12 35.07 8.49 15.96
N VAL A 13 35.10 9.82 15.84
CA VAL A 13 34.71 10.73 16.93
C VAL A 13 33.23 10.58 17.30
N SER A 14 32.36 10.38 16.32
CA SER A 14 30.93 10.11 16.59
C SER A 14 30.72 8.81 17.36
N SER A 15 31.53 7.77 17.10
CA SER A 15 31.43 6.48 17.79
C SER A 15 31.94 6.55 19.24
N GLU A 16 32.93 7.39 19.50
CA GLU A 16 33.45 7.65 20.84
C GLU A 16 32.42 8.39 21.70
N LEU A 17 31.86 9.50 21.19
CA LEU A 17 30.77 10.22 21.85
C LEU A 17 29.53 9.33 22.05
N TRP A 18 29.27 8.42 21.10
CA TRP A 18 28.22 7.41 21.25
C TRP A 18 28.53 6.41 22.37
N SER A 19 29.77 6.01 22.55
CA SER A 19 30.16 5.12 23.66
C SER A 19 30.05 5.82 25.01
N MET A 20 30.31 7.13 25.07
CA MET A 20 30.18 7.96 26.28
C MET A 20 28.74 8.26 26.71
N GLY A 21 27.74 7.89 25.92
CA GLY A 21 26.33 8.11 26.29
C GLY A 21 25.68 9.31 25.62
N ASP A 22 26.33 9.99 24.68
CA ASP A 22 25.74 11.14 23.99
C ASP A 22 24.69 10.74 22.97
N THR A 23 23.59 11.49 22.91
CA THR A 23 22.56 11.25 21.89
C THR A 23 23.00 11.76 20.52
N VAL A 24 22.47 11.22 19.43
CA VAL A 24 22.71 11.70 18.05
C VAL A 24 22.60 13.22 17.92
N ARG A 25 21.67 13.84 18.66
CA ARG A 25 21.48 15.28 18.68
C ARG A 25 22.66 16.03 19.31
N VAL A 26 23.15 15.53 20.46
CA VAL A 26 24.29 16.10 21.18
C VAL A 26 25.56 15.93 20.37
N ILE A 27 25.80 14.73 19.83
CA ILE A 27 26.95 14.44 18.96
C ILE A 27 26.99 15.39 17.75
N GLY A 28 25.84 15.59 17.10
CA GLY A 28 25.75 16.54 15.99
C GLY A 28 26.09 17.97 16.40
N ALA A 29 25.56 18.43 17.53
CA ALA A 29 25.86 19.76 18.06
C ALA A 29 27.35 19.92 18.41
N SER A 30 27.96 18.95 19.10
CA SER A 30 29.37 19.00 19.50
C SER A 30 30.34 18.97 18.31
N LEU A 31 29.95 18.32 17.20
CA LEU A 31 30.78 18.20 16.00
C LEU A 31 30.47 19.25 14.92
N GLY A 32 29.49 20.13 15.14
CA GLY A 32 29.04 21.10 14.13
C GLY A 32 28.38 20.46 12.90
N VAL A 33 27.78 19.27 13.05
CA VAL A 33 27.22 18.46 11.97
C VAL A 33 25.73 18.19 12.22
N SER A 34 24.92 18.12 11.16
CA SER A 34 23.49 17.89 11.32
C SER A 34 23.18 16.54 11.99
N ARG A 35 22.14 16.51 12.84
CA ARG A 35 21.68 15.27 13.48
C ARG A 35 21.38 14.16 12.46
N ALA A 36 20.98 14.52 11.24
CA ALA A 36 20.65 13.57 10.18
C ALA A 36 21.90 12.85 9.65
N ILE A 37 23.03 13.53 9.56
CA ILE A 37 24.30 12.94 9.16
C ILE A 37 24.76 11.93 10.22
N VAL A 38 24.73 12.32 11.50
CA VAL A 38 25.09 11.41 12.61
C VAL A 38 24.12 10.23 12.70
N ALA A 39 22.82 10.44 12.50
CA ALA A 39 21.81 9.37 12.44
C ALA A 39 22.06 8.41 11.26
N GLY A 40 22.50 8.94 10.12
CA GLY A 40 22.88 8.18 8.94
C GLY A 40 24.10 7.31 9.20
N ILE A 41 25.15 7.87 9.82
CA ILE A 41 26.36 7.14 10.24
C ILE A 41 25.99 5.99 11.19
N ALA A 42 25.25 6.31 12.26
CA ALA A 42 24.84 5.33 13.27
C ALA A 42 23.94 4.23 12.72
N SER A 43 23.18 4.50 11.65
CA SER A 43 22.33 3.51 10.99
C SER A 43 23.10 2.65 9.99
N ALA A 44 24.12 3.21 9.33
CA ALA A 44 24.95 2.53 8.35
C ALA A 44 26.01 1.61 9.01
N ARG A 45 26.47 1.96 10.22
CA ARG A 45 27.50 1.22 10.96
C ARG A 45 26.98 0.79 12.32
N ARG A 46 26.18 -0.27 12.36
CA ARG A 46 25.55 -0.78 13.59
C ARG A 46 26.51 -1.50 14.53
N ASP A 47 27.66 -1.90 14.01
CA ASP A 47 28.83 -2.40 14.72
C ASP A 47 29.41 -1.33 15.68
N LEU A 48 29.60 -0.10 15.19
CA LEU A 48 30.16 1.00 16.00
C LEU A 48 29.11 1.75 16.83
N PHE A 49 27.83 1.60 16.47
CA PHE A 49 26.71 2.30 17.12
C PHE A 49 25.66 1.28 17.60
N PRO A 50 25.99 0.46 18.62
CA PRO A 50 25.06 -0.52 19.17
C PRO A 50 23.82 0.16 19.75
N ARG A 51 22.67 -0.52 19.64
CA ARG A 51 21.42 -0.01 20.18
C ARG A 51 21.48 -0.04 21.70
N ARG A 52 21.52 1.15 22.34
CA ARG A 52 21.53 1.28 23.81
C ARG A 52 20.28 0.76 24.52
N ARG A 53 19.15 0.78 23.81
CA ARG A 53 17.92 0.13 24.26
C ARG A 53 17.64 -1.01 23.28
N PRO A 54 17.24 -2.21 23.76
CA PRO A 54 16.57 -3.15 22.87
C PRO A 54 15.43 -2.35 22.24
N GLY A 55 15.51 -2.15 20.92
CA GLY A 55 14.45 -1.46 20.21
C GLY A 55 13.16 -2.18 20.59
N LYS A 56 12.09 -1.44 20.93
CA LYS A 56 10.78 -1.98 21.31
C LYS A 56 10.57 -3.28 20.53
N GLN A 57 10.77 -4.44 21.17
CA GLN A 57 10.58 -5.71 20.46
C GLN A 57 9.18 -5.58 19.89
N LYS A 58 9.03 -5.75 18.57
CA LYS A 58 7.73 -5.65 17.90
C LYS A 58 6.89 -6.82 18.41
N GLY A 59 6.32 -6.62 19.60
CA GLY A 59 5.69 -7.64 20.44
C GLY A 59 6.58 -8.86 20.68
N VAL A 60 7.03 -9.04 21.92
CA VAL A 60 6.71 -10.34 22.56
C VAL A 60 5.21 -10.27 22.82
N GLY A 61 4.46 -10.29 21.72
CA GLY A 61 3.02 -10.13 21.74
C GLY A 61 2.43 -11.39 22.32
N PHE A 62 1.13 -11.35 22.55
CA PHE A 62 0.27 -12.49 22.84
C PHE A 62 0.69 -13.86 22.24
N TRP A 63 1.36 -13.86 21.07
CA TRP A 63 2.08 -14.98 20.45
C TRP A 63 3.51 -15.16 21.00
N SER A 64 3.64 -15.89 22.12
CA SER A 64 4.93 -16.39 22.62
C SER A 64 5.45 -17.55 21.76
N GLY A 65 6.74 -17.87 21.83
CA GLY A 65 7.37 -18.96 21.07
C GLY A 65 6.58 -20.28 21.16
N ASP A 66 6.16 -20.68 22.36
CA ASP A 66 5.37 -21.90 22.59
C ASP A 66 4.04 -21.88 21.82
N LYS A 67 3.34 -20.74 21.81
CA LYS A 67 2.08 -20.60 21.07
C LYS A 67 2.30 -20.61 19.56
N ILE A 68 3.46 -20.13 19.08
CA ILE A 68 3.80 -20.20 17.65
C ILE A 68 4.01 -21.64 17.22
N VAL A 69 4.70 -22.45 18.05
CA VAL A 69 4.91 -23.89 17.78
C VAL A 69 3.58 -24.63 17.75
N ILE A 70 2.72 -24.43 18.76
CA ILE A 70 1.38 -25.04 18.79
C ILE A 70 0.55 -24.56 17.58
N ALA A 71 0.58 -23.27 17.25
CA ALA A 71 -0.14 -22.74 16.09
C ALA A 71 0.36 -23.35 14.77
N ALA A 72 1.67 -23.60 14.63
CA ALA A 72 2.26 -24.27 13.47
C ALA A 72 1.80 -25.74 13.38
N GLN A 73 1.71 -26.43 14.52
CA GLN A 73 1.14 -27.79 14.58
C GLN A 73 -0.33 -27.81 14.13
N LEU A 74 -1.15 -26.89 14.66
CA LEU A 74 -2.56 -26.75 14.25
C LEU A 74 -2.70 -26.41 12.76
N TRP A 75 -1.74 -25.65 12.22
CA TRP A 75 -1.68 -25.35 10.79
C TRP A 75 -1.30 -26.58 9.97
N ALA A 76 -0.37 -27.42 10.42
CA ALA A 76 -0.06 -28.68 9.77
C ALA A 76 -1.25 -29.65 9.77
N GLU A 77 -2.06 -29.66 10.85
CA GLU A 77 -3.29 -30.45 10.98
C GLU A 77 -4.43 -30.04 10.03
N GLY A 78 -4.31 -28.94 9.28
CA GLY A 78 -5.35 -28.49 8.36
C GLY A 78 -6.29 -27.42 8.92
N LYS A 79 -6.11 -26.96 10.18
CA LYS A 79 -7.00 -25.94 10.78
C LYS A 79 -6.85 -24.59 10.10
N SER A 80 -7.97 -23.91 9.91
CA SER A 80 -8.06 -22.57 9.31
C SER A 80 -7.55 -21.49 10.27
N THR A 81 -7.32 -20.28 9.75
CA THR A 81 -6.81 -19.15 10.56
C THR A 81 -7.78 -18.73 11.66
N ALA A 82 -9.09 -18.87 11.42
CA ALA A 82 -10.11 -18.59 12.41
C ALA A 82 -10.10 -19.63 13.55
N GLU A 83 -9.94 -20.91 13.24
CA GLU A 83 -9.88 -21.99 14.23
C GLU A 83 -8.59 -21.95 15.05
N VAL A 84 -7.45 -21.61 14.42
CA VAL A 84 -6.20 -21.36 15.15
C VAL A 84 -6.39 -20.18 16.10
N ALA A 85 -7.06 -19.10 15.67
CA ALA A 85 -7.32 -17.96 16.54
C ALA A 85 -8.25 -18.32 17.71
N GLU A 86 -9.30 -19.10 17.47
CA GLU A 86 -10.23 -19.60 18.49
C GLU A 86 -9.52 -20.43 19.56
N HIS A 87 -8.60 -21.32 19.14
CA HIS A 87 -7.83 -22.16 20.07
C HIS A 87 -7.02 -21.35 21.10
N PHE A 88 -6.52 -20.17 20.72
CA PHE A 88 -5.77 -19.29 21.62
C PHE A 88 -6.63 -18.19 22.26
N GLY A 89 -7.91 -18.06 21.90
CA GLY A 89 -8.75 -16.92 22.32
C GLY A 89 -8.33 -15.59 21.67
N ALA A 90 -7.71 -15.66 20.48
CA ALA A 90 -7.21 -14.52 19.73
C ALA A 90 -8.22 -14.04 18.69
N LYS A 91 -8.07 -12.79 18.24
CA LYS A 91 -8.77 -12.31 17.04
C LYS A 91 -8.19 -12.98 15.79
N PRO A 92 -9.00 -13.37 14.78
CA PRO A 92 -8.51 -13.95 13.52
C PRO A 92 -7.47 -13.09 12.79
N THR A 93 -7.57 -11.76 12.91
CA THR A 93 -6.58 -10.81 12.37
C THR A 93 -5.20 -10.95 13.01
N SER A 94 -5.13 -11.33 14.28
CA SER A 94 -3.88 -11.58 15.01
C SER A 94 -3.19 -12.86 14.53
N ALA A 95 -3.97 -13.91 14.27
CA ALA A 95 -3.45 -15.16 13.70
C ALA A 95 -2.97 -14.98 12.25
N ASN A 96 -3.68 -14.18 11.43
CA ASN A 96 -3.22 -13.82 10.09
C ASN A 96 -1.89 -13.03 10.15
N ALA A 97 -1.73 -12.13 11.12
CA ALA A 97 -0.48 -11.42 11.34
C ALA A 97 0.65 -12.38 11.76
N LEU A 98 0.36 -13.42 12.56
CA LEU A 98 1.33 -14.45 12.93
C LEU A 98 1.81 -15.23 11.70
N ILE A 99 0.89 -15.70 10.86
CA ILE A 99 1.18 -16.50 9.66
C ILE A 99 2.01 -15.69 8.66
N THR A 100 1.64 -14.42 8.46
CA THR A 100 2.37 -13.55 7.53
C THR A 100 3.78 -13.19 8.00
N ARG A 101 4.02 -13.15 9.32
CA ARG A 101 5.35 -12.92 9.92
C ARG A 101 6.23 -14.16 9.93
N ASN A 102 5.64 -15.34 10.06
CA ASN A 102 6.36 -16.62 10.21
C ASN A 102 6.11 -17.54 9.01
N ARG A 103 6.24 -17.03 7.77
CA ARG A 103 5.89 -17.79 6.56
C ARG A 103 6.62 -19.14 6.42
N GLU A 104 7.80 -19.27 7.04
CA GLU A 104 8.58 -20.51 7.07
C GLU A 104 7.87 -21.63 7.84
N LEU A 105 7.21 -21.30 8.96
CA LEU A 105 6.48 -22.25 9.79
C LEU A 105 5.04 -22.51 9.29
N PHE A 106 4.53 -21.62 8.42
CA PHE A 106 3.16 -21.66 7.91
C PHE A 106 3.17 -21.70 6.37
N PRO A 107 3.57 -22.82 5.76
CA PRO A 107 3.62 -22.95 4.30
C PRO A 107 2.24 -22.74 3.68
N HIS A 108 2.23 -22.08 2.51
CA HIS A 108 1.00 -21.76 1.82
C HIS A 108 0.32 -23.04 1.36
N ARG A 109 -0.87 -23.31 1.89
CA ARG A 109 -1.74 -24.40 1.46
C ARG A 109 -2.44 -23.99 0.17
N GLY A 110 -1.68 -23.91 -0.92
CA GLY A 110 -2.20 -23.58 -2.24
C GLY A 110 -3.37 -24.49 -2.58
N ASN A 111 -4.55 -23.92 -2.83
CA ASN A 111 -5.78 -24.58 -3.32
C ASN A 111 -6.03 -26.03 -2.84
N MET A 112 -5.79 -26.35 -1.57
CA MET A 112 -6.19 -27.65 -0.99
C MET A 112 -7.72 -27.85 -0.98
N LEU A 113 -8.53 -26.80 -1.20
CA LEU A 113 -9.96 -26.93 -1.46
C LEU A 113 -10.31 -27.54 -2.82
N LYS A 114 -9.38 -27.60 -3.79
CA LYS A 114 -9.59 -28.29 -5.07
C LYS A 114 -9.09 -29.75 -5.05
N GLN A 115 -8.22 -30.13 -4.11
CA GLN A 115 -7.61 -31.46 -4.10
C GLN A 115 -8.29 -32.48 -3.17
N THR A 116 -9.09 -32.07 -2.18
CA THR A 116 -9.75 -33.03 -1.27
C THR A 116 -11.21 -33.31 -1.58
N GLY A 117 -11.82 -32.72 -2.61
CA GLY A 117 -13.21 -33.00 -2.99
C GLY A 117 -14.25 -32.79 -1.89
N MET A 118 -13.87 -32.22 -0.74
CA MET A 118 -14.72 -32.06 0.42
C MET A 118 -15.52 -30.78 0.25
N LYS A 119 -16.75 -30.98 -0.24
CA LYS A 119 -17.83 -29.99 -0.22
C LYS A 119 -17.96 -29.48 1.22
N HIS A 120 -17.84 -28.17 1.43
CA HIS A 120 -18.27 -27.58 2.69
C HIS A 120 -19.75 -27.96 2.91
N PRO A 121 -20.14 -28.50 4.07
CA PRO A 121 -21.54 -28.60 4.41
C PRO A 121 -22.14 -27.18 4.39
N PRO A 122 -23.28 -26.96 3.71
CA PRO A 122 -23.90 -25.65 3.65
C PRO A 122 -24.22 -25.20 5.08
N LYS A 123 -23.67 -24.05 5.45
CA LYS A 123 -23.89 -23.41 6.75
C LYS A 123 -25.40 -23.26 6.96
N ALA A 124 -25.96 -24.04 7.87
CA ALA A 124 -27.38 -24.04 8.19
C ALA A 124 -27.80 -22.62 8.61
N LYS A 125 -28.62 -21.97 7.78
CA LYS A 125 -29.27 -20.71 8.13
C LYS A 125 -30.36 -21.03 9.16
N LYS A 126 -30.31 -20.36 10.31
CA LYS A 126 -31.39 -20.38 11.32
C LYS A 126 -32.72 -19.98 10.66
N PRO A 127 -33.88 -20.57 11.02
CA PRO A 127 -35.15 -20.25 10.38
C PRO A 127 -35.60 -18.82 10.74
N LYS A 128 -36.00 -18.04 9.74
CA LYS A 128 -36.72 -16.77 9.91
C LYS A 128 -38.22 -17.04 9.66
N PRO A 129 -39.16 -16.44 10.42
CA PRO A 129 -40.60 -16.71 10.27
C PRO A 129 -41.14 -16.33 8.89
N ALA A 130 -42.19 -17.04 8.47
CA ALA A 130 -42.74 -17.11 7.11
C ALA A 130 -43.25 -15.76 6.53
N PRO A 131 -43.05 -15.51 5.22
CA PRO A 131 -43.81 -14.52 4.46
C PRO A 131 -45.07 -15.13 3.81
N PRO A 132 -46.18 -14.38 3.67
CA PRO A 132 -47.40 -14.90 3.05
C PRO A 132 -47.38 -14.87 1.51
N ALA A 133 -48.07 -15.89 0.97
CA ALA A 133 -48.76 -16.07 -0.31
C ALA A 133 -48.02 -15.84 -1.65
N VAL A 134 -48.04 -16.94 -2.42
CA VAL A 134 -47.46 -17.20 -3.74
C VAL A 134 -48.20 -16.45 -4.87
N LYS A 135 -47.45 -15.96 -5.86
CA LYS A 135 -47.95 -15.71 -7.22
C LYS A 135 -47.08 -16.46 -8.26
N PRO A 136 -47.64 -16.84 -9.43
CA PRO A 136 -47.15 -17.98 -10.24
C PRO A 136 -45.83 -17.71 -10.97
N GLN A 137 -44.99 -18.73 -11.08
CA GLN A 137 -43.72 -18.74 -11.84
C GLN A 137 -43.97 -18.85 -13.35
N PRO A 138 -43.22 -18.13 -14.20
CA PRO A 138 -42.97 -18.50 -15.60
C PRO A 138 -41.82 -19.52 -15.72
N ALA A 139 -41.92 -20.35 -16.77
CA ALA A 139 -41.10 -21.53 -17.09
C ALA A 139 -39.56 -21.35 -17.05
N PRO A 140 -38.79 -22.43 -16.81
CA PRO A 140 -37.33 -22.39 -16.67
C PRO A 140 -36.63 -22.15 -18.01
N LYS A 141 -35.85 -21.07 -18.11
CA LYS A 141 -34.88 -20.88 -19.21
C LYS A 141 -33.66 -21.77 -18.95
N ILE A 142 -33.38 -22.62 -19.93
CA ILE A 142 -32.20 -23.49 -20.03
C ILE A 142 -30.93 -22.66 -19.84
N ALA A 143 -30.04 -23.16 -18.97
CA ALA A 143 -28.78 -22.51 -18.64
C ALA A 143 -27.86 -22.41 -19.86
N ALA A 144 -27.44 -21.19 -20.19
CA ALA A 144 -26.37 -20.95 -21.15
C ALA A 144 -25.04 -21.50 -20.59
N ALA A 145 -24.31 -22.22 -21.45
CA ALA A 145 -23.00 -22.79 -21.13
C ALA A 145 -22.00 -21.71 -20.63
N PRO A 146 -21.10 -22.04 -19.68
CA PRO A 146 -20.12 -21.10 -19.18
C PRO A 146 -19.10 -20.75 -20.28
N LYS A 147 -18.93 -19.45 -20.53
CA LYS A 147 -17.88 -18.93 -21.41
C LYS A 147 -16.50 -19.36 -20.88
N PRO A 148 -15.57 -19.77 -21.76
CA PRO A 148 -14.22 -20.15 -21.33
C PRO A 148 -13.54 -18.95 -20.66
N ILE A 149 -12.97 -19.20 -19.48
CA ILE A 149 -12.14 -18.25 -18.74
C ILE A 149 -10.89 -18.02 -19.60
N ALA A 150 -10.81 -16.85 -20.22
CA ALA A 150 -9.59 -16.40 -20.88
C ALA A 150 -8.43 -16.49 -19.89
N ALA A 151 -7.32 -17.07 -20.34
CA ALA A 151 -6.09 -17.18 -19.57
C ALA A 151 -5.77 -15.85 -18.90
N ALA A 152 -5.49 -15.90 -17.59
CA ALA A 152 -5.11 -14.72 -16.83
C ALA A 152 -3.91 -14.06 -17.50
N GLU A 153 -4.15 -12.90 -18.12
CA GLU A 153 -3.11 -12.03 -18.63
C GLU A 153 -2.13 -11.74 -17.50
N PRO A 154 -0.80 -11.84 -17.73
CA PRO A 154 0.18 -11.58 -16.69
C PRO A 154 -0.08 -10.21 -16.07
N PRO A 155 0.09 -10.04 -14.74
CA PRO A 155 -0.13 -8.77 -14.09
C PRO A 155 0.75 -7.74 -14.79
N ILE A 156 0.11 -6.80 -15.49
CA ILE A 156 0.79 -5.69 -16.14
C ILE A 156 1.43 -4.90 -15.01
N VAL A 157 2.73 -5.09 -14.78
CA VAL A 157 3.51 -4.30 -13.83
C VAL A 157 3.63 -2.92 -14.45
N ARG A 158 2.64 -2.07 -14.17
CA ARG A 158 2.71 -0.67 -14.59
C ARG A 158 3.67 0.02 -13.65
N ASP A 159 4.73 0.56 -14.24
CA ASP A 159 5.61 1.48 -13.57
C ASP A 159 4.77 2.65 -13.04
N ARG A 160 4.61 2.69 -11.71
CA ARG A 160 3.85 3.74 -11.01
C ARG A 160 4.74 4.95 -10.72
N THR A 161 5.97 4.97 -11.20
CA THR A 161 6.79 6.17 -11.09
C THR A 161 6.19 7.26 -11.97
N PRO A 162 5.85 8.43 -11.40
CA PRO A 162 5.48 9.58 -12.19
C PRO A 162 6.66 9.91 -13.12
N LYS A 163 6.45 9.86 -14.43
CA LYS A 163 7.49 10.21 -15.40
C LYS A 163 7.75 11.71 -15.26
N ALA A 164 8.99 12.12 -15.03
CA ALA A 164 9.31 13.55 -14.90
C ALA A 164 8.84 14.36 -16.13
N GLU A 165 8.84 13.73 -17.31
CA GLU A 165 8.34 14.28 -18.57
C GLU A 165 6.85 14.64 -18.54
N SER A 166 6.02 13.98 -17.72
CA SER A 166 4.58 14.28 -17.65
C SER A 166 4.26 15.62 -16.98
N PHE A 167 5.24 16.27 -16.36
CA PHE A 167 5.09 17.56 -15.70
C PHE A 167 5.90 18.68 -16.40
N ARG A 168 6.45 18.40 -17.58
CA ARG A 168 7.07 19.42 -18.43
C ARG A 168 5.98 20.23 -19.16
N PRO A 169 6.15 21.54 -19.37
CA PRO A 169 5.21 22.32 -20.18
C PRO A 169 5.04 21.72 -21.59
N LEU A 170 3.81 21.76 -22.10
CA LEU A 170 3.55 21.40 -23.50
C LEU A 170 4.22 22.43 -24.42
N LEU A 171 4.62 21.99 -25.62
CA LEU A 171 5.25 22.86 -26.60
C LEU A 171 4.30 24.03 -26.96
N GLY A 172 4.73 25.26 -26.70
CA GLY A 172 3.95 26.47 -26.94
C GLY A 172 2.95 26.85 -25.84
N ALA A 173 2.84 26.06 -24.76
CA ALA A 173 2.04 26.43 -23.60
C ALA A 173 2.85 27.28 -22.62
N GLU A 174 2.36 28.47 -22.31
CA GLU A 174 2.94 29.37 -21.31
C GLU A 174 2.45 29.00 -19.91
N PRO A 175 3.32 28.51 -19.00
CA PRO A 175 2.94 28.17 -17.64
C PRO A 175 2.41 29.39 -16.89
N MET A 176 1.25 29.25 -16.25
CA MET A 176 0.63 30.32 -15.49
C MET A 176 0.71 30.07 -13.97
N PRO A 177 0.81 31.13 -13.15
CA PRO A 177 0.73 30.99 -11.70
C PRO A 177 -0.54 30.27 -11.26
N VAL A 178 -0.42 29.42 -10.23
CA VAL A 178 -1.52 28.59 -9.71
C VAL A 178 -2.76 29.42 -9.40
N LEU A 179 -2.61 30.58 -8.74
CA LEU A 179 -3.76 31.41 -8.36
C LEU A 179 -4.53 31.92 -9.58
N SER A 180 -3.84 32.32 -10.65
CA SER A 180 -4.45 32.83 -11.88
C SER A 180 -5.18 31.72 -12.65
N ALA A 181 -4.60 30.52 -12.72
CA ALA A 181 -5.20 29.38 -13.41
C ALA A 181 -6.37 28.73 -12.62
N LEU A 182 -6.50 29.00 -11.31
CA LEU A 182 -7.65 28.56 -10.53
C LEU A 182 -8.93 29.34 -10.84
N ILE A 183 -8.78 30.64 -11.13
CA ILE A 183 -9.89 31.59 -11.36
C ILE A 183 -10.31 31.61 -12.84
N ALA A 184 -9.39 31.27 -13.76
CA ALA A 184 -9.66 31.23 -15.20
C ALA A 184 -10.12 29.84 -15.70
N ASN A 185 -10.82 29.80 -16.84
CA ASN A 185 -11.16 28.56 -17.57
C ASN A 185 -9.93 27.95 -18.26
N ARG A 186 -8.88 27.65 -17.49
CA ARG A 186 -7.59 27.19 -17.98
C ARG A 186 -7.19 25.86 -17.36
N CYS A 187 -6.25 25.18 -18.01
CA CYS A 187 -5.77 23.87 -17.65
C CYS A 187 -5.02 23.91 -16.32
N LYS A 188 -5.45 23.08 -15.37
CA LYS A 188 -4.93 23.01 -14.00
C LYS A 188 -3.89 21.91 -13.80
N TRP A 189 -3.24 21.47 -14.88
CA TRP A 189 -2.21 20.44 -14.79
C TRP A 189 -0.92 21.05 -14.24
N PRO A 190 -0.32 20.50 -13.17
CA PRO A 190 0.93 21.02 -12.60
C PRO A 190 2.08 20.86 -13.58
N VAL A 191 2.85 21.93 -13.77
CA VAL A 191 4.05 21.94 -14.59
C VAL A 191 5.22 22.58 -13.85
N HIS A 192 6.44 22.16 -14.18
CA HIS A 192 7.68 22.70 -13.63
C HIS A 192 8.37 23.55 -14.71
N ALA A 193 8.69 24.81 -14.41
CA ALA A 193 9.46 25.67 -15.31
C ALA A 193 10.96 25.44 -15.08
N GLY A 194 11.50 24.32 -15.58
CA GLY A 194 12.92 23.99 -15.46
C GLY A 194 13.21 22.52 -15.75
N ASP A 195 14.50 22.19 -15.95
CA ASP A 195 14.93 20.81 -16.21
C ASP A 195 15.03 19.95 -14.94
N ASP A 196 15.03 20.56 -13.75
CA ASP A 196 15.03 19.83 -12.47
C ASP A 196 13.66 19.87 -11.76
N PRO A 197 12.95 18.74 -11.64
CA PRO A 197 11.66 18.65 -10.93
C PRO A 197 11.76 18.83 -9.41
N PHE A 198 12.97 18.89 -8.83
CA PHE A 198 13.18 19.08 -7.39
C PHE A 198 13.78 20.45 -7.04
N THR A 199 14.19 21.23 -8.04
CA THR A 199 14.55 22.62 -7.82
C THR A 199 13.25 23.37 -7.56
N ASN A 200 13.24 24.23 -6.55
CA ASN A 200 12.09 24.94 -5.99
C ASN A 200 11.52 26.02 -6.94
N ALA A 201 11.44 25.71 -8.24
CA ALA A 201 10.81 26.53 -9.26
C ALA A 201 9.30 26.51 -9.01
N ALA A 202 8.70 27.70 -8.97
CA ALA A 202 7.31 27.89 -8.62
C ALA A 202 6.38 26.84 -9.27
N THR A 203 5.46 26.29 -8.48
CA THR A 203 4.42 25.42 -9.02
C THR A 203 3.57 26.26 -9.96
N PHE A 204 3.61 25.94 -11.26
CA PHE A 204 2.77 26.56 -12.27
C PHE A 204 1.71 25.56 -12.73
N PHE A 205 0.66 26.07 -13.35
CA PHE A 205 -0.28 25.28 -14.12
C PHE A 205 -0.08 25.51 -15.61
N CYS A 206 -0.39 24.48 -16.42
CA CYS A 206 -0.26 24.53 -17.88
C CYS A 206 -0.92 25.76 -18.51
N GLY A 207 -2.02 26.28 -17.97
CA GLY A 207 -2.58 27.57 -18.41
C GLY A 207 -3.29 27.58 -19.77
N GLU A 208 -3.20 26.48 -20.54
CA GLU A 208 -3.89 26.27 -21.83
C GLU A 208 -5.42 26.20 -21.68
N GLN A 209 -6.19 26.38 -22.75
CA GLN A 209 -7.64 26.28 -22.69
C GLN A 209 -8.10 24.88 -22.22
N ARG A 210 -8.91 24.83 -21.15
CA ARG A 210 -9.47 23.56 -20.65
C ARG A 210 -10.56 23.04 -21.58
N LEU A 211 -10.72 21.72 -21.63
CA LEU A 211 -11.90 21.08 -22.21
C LEU A 211 -13.14 21.36 -21.36
N ALA A 212 -14.32 21.29 -21.98
CA ALA A 212 -15.60 21.37 -21.26
C ALA A 212 -15.76 20.22 -20.25
N VAL A 213 -15.24 19.04 -20.60
CA VAL A 213 -15.43 17.78 -19.84
C VAL A 213 -14.54 17.66 -18.60
N GLY A 214 -13.66 18.63 -18.31
CA GLY A 214 -12.77 18.51 -17.14
C GLY A 214 -11.84 19.70 -16.93
N PRO A 215 -10.96 19.65 -15.91
CA PRO A 215 -10.07 20.75 -15.54
C PRO A 215 -8.81 20.85 -16.41
N TYR A 216 -8.69 20.02 -17.45
CA TYR A 216 -7.47 19.88 -18.25
C TYR A 216 -7.71 20.18 -19.73
N CYS A 217 -6.65 20.62 -20.43
CA CYS A 217 -6.65 20.75 -21.89
C CYS A 217 -6.61 19.36 -22.57
N ALA A 218 -6.76 19.30 -23.89
CA ALA A 218 -6.79 18.04 -24.64
C ALA A 218 -5.52 17.16 -24.45
N GLY A 219 -4.35 17.79 -24.26
CA GLY A 219 -3.10 17.08 -23.96
C GLY A 219 -3.13 16.44 -22.57
N HIS A 220 -3.37 17.25 -21.54
CA HIS A 220 -3.36 16.80 -20.15
C HIS A 220 -4.56 15.93 -19.76
N HIS A 221 -5.69 16.04 -20.46
CA HIS A 221 -6.81 15.10 -20.32
C HIS A 221 -6.39 13.67 -20.68
N ARG A 222 -5.61 13.50 -21.76
CA ARG A 222 -5.08 12.18 -22.16
C ARG A 222 -4.06 11.64 -21.16
N LEU A 223 -3.23 12.50 -20.57
CA LEU A 223 -2.26 12.12 -19.54
C LEU A 223 -2.94 11.73 -18.23
N ALA A 224 -4.02 12.43 -17.85
CA ALA A 224 -4.81 12.12 -16.66
C ALA A 224 -5.53 10.77 -16.77
N HIS A 225 -6.07 10.47 -17.96
CA HIS A 225 -6.78 9.23 -18.23
C HIS A 225 -5.83 8.12 -18.67
N SER A 226 -5.02 7.62 -17.74
CA SER A 226 -4.46 6.28 -17.92
C SER A 226 -5.59 5.26 -17.77
N SER A 227 -5.50 4.11 -18.46
CA SER A 227 -6.43 3.00 -18.24
C SER A 227 -6.19 2.44 -16.84
N GLY A 228 -6.74 3.06 -15.80
CA GLY A 228 -6.52 2.68 -14.41
C GLY A 228 -6.73 1.19 -14.15
N THR A 229 -6.33 0.67 -13.01
CA THR A 229 -6.65 -0.73 -12.70
C THR A 229 -8.17 -0.96 -12.73
N PRO A 230 -8.67 -2.17 -13.05
CA PRO A 230 -10.10 -2.45 -12.93
C PRO A 230 -10.67 -2.06 -11.56
N SER A 231 -9.85 -2.18 -10.50
CA SER A 231 -10.12 -1.71 -9.15
C SER A 231 -10.38 -0.19 -9.08
N GLU A 232 -9.51 0.63 -9.68
CA GLU A 232 -9.67 2.10 -9.71
C GLU A 232 -10.94 2.51 -10.48
N ARG A 233 -11.26 1.84 -11.60
CA ARG A 233 -12.51 2.09 -12.34
C ARG A 233 -13.76 1.63 -11.59
N SER A 234 -13.63 0.62 -10.73
CA SER A 234 -14.73 0.10 -9.93
C SER A 234 -14.94 0.82 -8.60
N ALA A 235 -14.10 1.81 -8.27
CA ALA A 235 -14.18 2.55 -7.02
C ALA A 235 -15.53 3.29 -6.88
N ASP A 236 -16.05 3.88 -7.96
CA ASP A 236 -17.37 4.53 -7.96
C ASP A 236 -18.49 3.54 -7.61
N ARG A 237 -18.43 2.30 -8.11
CA ARG A 237 -19.39 1.24 -7.76
C ARG A 237 -19.29 0.81 -6.30
N VAL A 238 -18.09 0.86 -5.71
CA VAL A 238 -17.90 0.58 -4.28
C VAL A 238 -18.51 1.70 -3.44
N LEU A 239 -18.35 2.96 -3.85
CA LEU A 239 -18.97 4.11 -3.18
C LEU A 239 -20.50 4.08 -3.28
N GLU A 240 -21.07 3.76 -4.45
CA GLU A 240 -22.52 3.57 -4.63
C GLU A 240 -23.06 2.42 -3.79
N PHE A 241 -22.33 1.30 -3.71
CA PHE A 241 -22.69 0.16 -2.87
C PHE A 241 -22.70 0.51 -1.37
N HIS A 242 -21.82 1.41 -0.93
CA HIS A 242 -21.80 1.89 0.45
C HIS A 242 -22.87 2.96 0.72
N ALA A 243 -23.15 3.84 -0.25
CA ALA A 243 -24.22 4.83 -0.17
C ALA A 243 -25.60 4.16 -0.10
N GLY A 244 -25.84 3.11 -0.88
CA GLY A 244 -27.09 2.34 -0.87
C GLY A 244 -27.32 1.44 0.35
N ARG A 245 -26.35 1.33 1.28
CA ARG A 245 -26.51 0.62 2.57
C ARG A 245 -26.81 1.58 3.73
N ALA A 246 -26.78 2.89 3.49
CA ALA A 246 -27.08 3.92 4.47
C ALA A 246 -28.53 4.45 4.37
N ALA A 247 -29.32 3.91 3.44
CA ALA A 247 -30.77 4.10 3.34
C ALA A 247 -31.49 2.81 3.76
#